data_AF-A0A1A7KP48-F1
#
_entry.id   AF-A0A1A7KP48-F1
#
_cell.length_a   1.000
_cell.length_b   1.000
_cell.length_c   1.000
_cell.angle_alpha   90.00
_cell.angle_beta   90.00
_cell.angle_gamma   90.00
#
_symmetry.space_group_name_H-M   'P 1'
#
loop_
_entity.id
_entity.type
_entity.pdbx_description
1 polymer ?
#
loop_
_entity_poly.entity_id
_entity_poly.type
_entity_poly.pdbx_seq_one_letter_code
_entity_poly.pdbx_strand_id
1 'polypeptide(L)'
;MSDNIEYFKASLPIAALIGVVVGAFLNSRLQRKDKLQEHLFTYKVKSYMEIARIITETIRRMEKIRSSYYSRKDGESFYEVYNNLVDTISEQSLFISSRTKSDLDELLKSLHKVYDSELFREDYDVRIVHYISSIYECRQFLQKLQNDIGYEKKPLITRKIK
;
A
#
# COMPACT_ATOMS: atom_id res chain seq x y z
N MET A 1 -47.34 6.48 -50.89
CA MET A 1 -45.91 6.77 -50.67
C MET A 1 -45.70 7.96 -49.72
N SER A 2 -46.69 8.85 -49.55
CA SER A 2 -46.72 9.94 -48.54
C SER A 2 -46.77 9.45 -47.09
N ASP A 3 -47.58 8.42 -46.82
CA ASP A 3 -47.90 8.03 -45.44
C ASP A 3 -46.67 7.47 -44.70
N ASN A 4 -45.82 6.72 -45.40
CA ASN A 4 -44.57 6.17 -44.84
C ASN A 4 -43.58 7.26 -44.40
N ILE A 5 -43.61 8.44 -45.02
CA ILE A 5 -42.75 9.58 -44.65
C ILE A 5 -43.28 10.28 -43.39
N GLU A 6 -44.60 10.30 -43.22
CA GLU A 6 -45.27 10.90 -42.07
C GLU A 6 -45.09 10.05 -40.80
N TYR A 7 -45.20 8.72 -40.92
CA TYR A 7 -44.83 7.79 -39.84
C TYR A 7 -43.35 7.89 -39.44
N PHE A 8 -42.45 8.10 -40.41
CA PHE A 8 -41.02 8.29 -40.14
C PHE A 8 -40.75 9.57 -39.34
N LYS A 9 -41.42 10.68 -39.71
CA LYS A 9 -41.37 11.96 -38.97
C LYS A 9 -41.97 11.86 -37.57
N ALA A 10 -43.00 11.05 -37.38
CA ALA A 10 -43.59 10.78 -36.07
C ALA A 10 -42.72 9.84 -35.19
N SER A 11 -41.93 8.94 -35.79
CA SER A 11 -41.04 8.04 -35.05
C SER A 11 -39.73 8.69 -34.57
N LEU A 12 -39.28 9.76 -35.24
CA LEU A 12 -38.09 10.53 -34.88
C LEU A 12 -38.09 11.04 -33.42
N PRO A 13 -39.16 11.66 -32.90
CA PRO A 13 -39.22 12.09 -31.50
C PRO A 13 -39.22 10.92 -30.51
N ILE A 14 -39.81 9.77 -30.86
CA ILE A 14 -39.81 8.56 -30.02
C ILE A 14 -38.41 7.95 -29.98
N ALA A 15 -37.74 7.83 -31.12
CA ALA A 15 -36.35 7.36 -31.21
C ALA A 15 -35.38 8.29 -30.47
N ALA A 16 -35.59 9.62 -30.55
CA ALA A 16 -34.82 10.60 -29.80
C ALA A 16 -35.04 10.46 -28.29
N LEU A 17 -36.28 10.28 -27.83
CA LEU A 17 -36.60 10.01 -26.42
C LEU A 17 -35.93 8.74 -25.91
N ILE A 18 -36.01 7.64 -26.66
CA ILE A 18 -35.35 6.38 -26.31
C ILE A 18 -33.82 6.58 -26.28
N GLY A 19 -33.25 7.29 -27.25
CA GLY A 19 -31.82 7.62 -27.30
C GLY A 19 -31.36 8.45 -26.09
N VAL A 20 -32.15 9.43 -25.65
CA VAL A 20 -31.86 10.24 -24.46
C VAL A 20 -31.93 9.40 -23.18
N VAL A 21 -32.93 8.52 -23.04
CA VAL A 21 -33.07 7.64 -21.86
C VAL A 21 -31.92 6.64 -21.79
N VAL A 22 -31.57 5.99 -22.90
CA VAL A 22 -30.45 5.05 -22.96
C VAL A 22 -29.12 5.78 -22.73
N GLY A 23 -28.93 6.95 -23.34
CA GLY A 23 -27.75 7.79 -23.14
C GLY A 23 -27.60 8.23 -21.67
N ALA A 24 -28.67 8.66 -21.02
CA ALA A 24 -28.68 9.03 -19.61
C ALA A 24 -28.39 7.81 -18.70
N PHE A 25 -28.97 6.65 -19.01
CA PHE A 25 -28.72 5.42 -18.26
C PHE A 25 -27.25 4.99 -18.35
N LEU A 26 -26.69 4.96 -19.56
CA LEU A 26 -25.28 4.63 -19.80
C LEU A 26 -24.35 5.65 -19.12
N ASN A 27 -24.63 6.95 -19.26
CA ASN A 27 -23.85 7.99 -18.61
C ASN A 27 -23.90 7.86 -17.07
N SER A 28 -25.06 7.54 -16.49
CA SER A 28 -25.17 7.28 -15.05
C SER A 28 -24.35 6.07 -14.61
N ARG A 29 -24.30 5.00 -15.42
CA ARG A 29 -23.48 3.81 -15.16
C ARG A 29 -22.00 4.11 -15.27
N LEU A 30 -21.59 4.88 -16.27
CA LEU A 30 -20.20 5.31 -16.45
C LEU A 30 -19.75 6.21 -15.29
N GLN A 31 -20.53 7.23 -14.93
CA GLN A 31 -20.23 8.08 -13.78
C GLN A 31 -20.13 7.30 -12.46
N ARG A 32 -20.97 6.29 -12.25
CA ARG A 32 -20.86 5.41 -11.07
C ARG A 32 -19.58 4.58 -11.12
N LYS A 33 -19.19 4.06 -12.29
CA LYS A 33 -17.93 3.31 -12.46
C LYS A 33 -16.71 4.19 -12.21
N ASP A 34 -16.69 5.41 -12.76
CA ASP A 34 -15.57 6.35 -12.59
C ASP A 34 -15.40 6.73 -11.12
N LYS A 35 -16.51 7.02 -10.41
CA LYS A 35 -16.49 7.28 -8.97
C LYS A 35 -15.98 6.08 -8.18
N LEU A 36 -16.43 4.87 -8.50
CA LEU A 36 -15.96 3.65 -7.85
C LEU A 36 -14.46 3.43 -8.10
N GLN A 37 -13.98 3.68 -9.31
CA GLN A 37 -12.57 3.58 -9.67
C GLN A 37 -11.72 4.60 -8.92
N GLU A 38 -12.18 5.85 -8.81
CA GLU A 38 -11.51 6.89 -8.03
C GLU A 38 -11.46 6.57 -6.53
N HIS A 39 -12.55 6.03 -5.97
CA HIS A 39 -12.58 5.55 -4.60
C HIS A 39 -11.59 4.38 -4.39
N LEU A 40 -11.59 3.38 -5.26
CA LEU A 40 -10.65 2.24 -5.19
C LEU A 40 -9.19 2.70 -5.30
N PHE A 41 -8.90 3.66 -6.19
CA PHE A 41 -7.58 4.27 -6.29
C PHE A 41 -7.18 4.98 -4.99
N THR A 42 -8.10 5.74 -4.39
CA THR A 42 -7.90 6.42 -3.11
C THR A 42 -7.60 5.43 -1.99
N TYR A 43 -8.35 4.32 -1.90
CA TYR A 43 -8.11 3.27 -0.91
C TYR A 43 -6.75 2.62 -1.12
N LYS A 44 -6.39 2.29 -2.36
CA LYS A 44 -5.06 1.76 -2.69
C LYS A 44 -3.95 2.71 -2.21
N VAL A 45 -4.01 3.99 -2.54
CA VAL A 45 -2.99 4.96 -2.11
C VAL A 45 -2.91 5.05 -0.58
N LYS A 46 -4.05 5.12 0.11
CA LYS A 46 -4.11 5.14 1.58
C LYS A 46 -3.47 3.90 2.19
N SER A 47 -3.77 2.71 1.67
CA SER A 47 -3.20 1.45 2.15
C SER A 47 -1.69 1.39 1.97
N TYR A 48 -1.16 1.84 0.83
CA TYR A 48 0.29 1.92 0.61
C TYR A 48 0.96 2.94 1.55
N MET A 49 0.33 4.09 1.79
CA MET A 49 0.83 5.07 2.76
C MET A 49 0.84 4.51 4.18
N GLU A 50 -0.20 3.77 4.56
CA GLU A 50 -0.32 3.16 5.88
C GLU A 50 0.73 2.07 6.10
N ILE A 51 0.98 1.23 5.08
CA ILE A 51 2.06 0.25 5.08
C ILE A 51 3.43 0.95 5.22
N ALA A 52 3.67 2.03 4.47
CA ALA A 52 4.91 2.78 4.58
C ALA A 52 5.10 3.38 6.00
N ARG A 53 4.01 3.90 6.58
CA ARG A 53 3.98 4.48 7.92
C ARG A 53 4.32 3.42 8.97
N ILE A 54 3.64 2.28 8.96
CA ILE A 54 3.85 1.24 9.97
C ILE A 54 5.25 0.64 9.86
N ILE A 55 5.78 0.39 8.65
CA ILE A 55 7.15 -0.12 8.46
C ILE A 55 8.19 0.89 8.95
N THR A 56 7.99 2.18 8.69
CA THR A 56 8.87 3.24 9.21
C THR A 56 8.86 3.27 10.75
N GLU A 57 7.69 3.07 11.35
CA GLU A 57 7.55 2.99 12.80
C GLU A 57 8.21 1.73 13.38
N THR A 58 8.05 0.57 12.72
CA THR A 58 8.76 -0.67 13.06
C THR A 58 10.27 -0.46 13.05
N ILE A 59 10.82 0.21 12.02
CA ILE A 59 12.26 0.55 11.98
C ILE A 59 12.68 1.36 13.21
N ARG A 60 11.94 2.43 13.53
CA ARG A 60 12.27 3.30 14.67
C ARG A 60 12.22 2.54 16.00
N ARG A 61 11.18 1.73 16.21
CA ARG A 61 11.03 0.90 17.42
C ARG A 61 12.14 -0.16 17.50
N MET A 62 12.46 -0.83 16.39
CA MET A 62 13.60 -1.76 16.32
C MET A 62 14.94 -1.09 16.65
N GLU A 63 15.19 0.11 16.12
CA GLU A 63 16.41 0.87 16.44
C GLU A 63 16.47 1.24 17.92
N LYS A 64 15.34 1.62 18.53
CA LYS A 64 15.23 1.91 19.95
C LYS A 64 15.49 0.66 20.80
N ILE A 65 14.88 -0.47 20.48
CA ILE A 65 15.07 -1.75 21.18
C ILE A 65 16.52 -2.21 21.05
N ARG A 66 17.09 -2.14 19.85
CA ARG A 66 18.51 -2.43 19.63
C ARG A 66 19.40 -1.53 20.49
N SER A 67 19.09 -0.24 20.62
CA SER A 67 19.86 0.69 21.45
C SER A 67 19.71 0.43 22.97
N SER A 68 18.55 -0.06 23.43
CA SER A 68 18.34 -0.42 24.82
C SER A 68 19.12 -1.68 25.20
N TYR A 69 19.30 -2.61 24.27
CA TYR A 69 20.19 -3.77 24.47
C TYR A 69 21.64 -3.35 24.76
N TYR A 70 22.17 -2.35 24.05
CA TYR A 70 23.49 -1.77 24.37
C TYR A 70 23.51 -1.07 25.74
N SER A 71 22.40 -0.44 26.12
CA SER A 71 22.31 0.38 27.34
C SER A 71 21.87 -0.39 28.59
N ARG A 72 21.58 -1.70 28.48
CA ARG A 72 21.00 -2.56 29.53
C ARG A 72 19.78 -1.95 30.25
N LYS A 73 18.93 -1.25 29.50
CA LYS A 73 17.67 -0.70 30.02
C LYS A 73 16.52 -1.62 29.66
N ASP A 74 15.50 -1.69 30.52
CA ASP A 74 14.23 -2.31 30.18
C ASP A 74 13.67 -1.63 28.93
N GLY A 75 13.62 -2.41 27.85
CA GLY A 75 13.19 -1.98 26.54
C GLY A 75 11.77 -2.45 26.25
N GLU A 76 11.16 -1.83 25.26
CA GLU A 76 9.94 -2.30 24.62
C GLU A 76 10.17 -3.71 24.03
N SER A 77 9.21 -4.62 24.13
CA SER A 77 9.34 -5.95 23.53
C SER A 77 9.06 -5.88 22.03
N PHE A 78 9.88 -6.55 21.21
CA PHE A 78 9.62 -6.64 19.77
C PHE A 78 8.33 -7.40 19.45
N TYR A 79 7.83 -8.24 20.36
CA TYR A 79 6.54 -8.91 20.25
C TYR A 79 5.40 -7.93 19.91
N GLU A 80 5.29 -6.83 20.64
CA GLU A 80 4.23 -5.83 20.43
C GLU A 80 4.42 -5.07 19.12
N VAL A 81 5.68 -4.84 18.72
CA VAL A 81 6.02 -4.20 17.45
C VAL A 81 5.59 -5.07 16.28
N TYR A 82 5.91 -6.37 16.36
CA TYR A 82 5.63 -7.34 15.31
C TYR A 82 4.13 -7.57 15.13
N ASN A 83 3.37 -7.77 16.21
CA ASN A 83 1.93 -8.02 16.11
C ASN A 83 1.18 -6.81 15.55
N ASN A 84 1.50 -5.60 16.00
CA ASN A 84 0.90 -4.38 15.45
C ASN A 84 1.16 -4.25 13.94
N LEU A 85 2.37 -4.60 13.49
CA LEU A 85 2.71 -4.61 12.07
C LEU A 85 1.86 -5.64 11.29
N VAL A 86 1.76 -6.87 11.79
CA VAL A 86 1.00 -7.95 11.16
C VAL A 86 -0.49 -7.59 11.05
N ASP A 87 -1.08 -7.06 12.13
CA ASP A 87 -2.47 -6.64 12.17
C ASP A 87 -2.73 -5.53 11.15
N THR A 88 -1.89 -4.49 11.14
CA THR A 88 -2.00 -3.38 10.19
C THR A 88 -1.89 -3.87 8.74
N ILE A 89 -0.93 -4.75 8.44
CA ILE A 89 -0.77 -5.32 7.08
C ILE A 89 -2.00 -6.14 6.67
N SER A 90 -2.55 -6.93 7.60
CA SER A 90 -3.74 -7.74 7.37
C SER A 90 -4.94 -6.87 6.99
N GLU A 91 -5.16 -5.76 7.70
CA GLU A 91 -6.22 -4.79 7.40
C GLU A 91 -6.08 -4.16 6.01
N GLN A 92 -4.85 -3.93 5.56
CA GLN A 92 -4.56 -3.32 4.25
C GLN A 92 -4.48 -4.35 3.10
N SER A 93 -4.54 -5.65 3.40
CA SER A 93 -4.24 -6.73 2.45
C SER A 93 -5.13 -6.78 1.21
N LEU A 94 -6.38 -6.27 1.31
CA LEU A 94 -7.34 -6.23 0.21
C LEU A 94 -7.05 -5.14 -0.84
N PHE A 95 -6.26 -4.14 -0.48
CA PHE A 95 -6.04 -2.95 -1.30
C PHE A 95 -4.63 -2.90 -1.90
N ILE A 96 -3.79 -3.90 -1.61
CA ILE A 96 -2.43 -4.02 -2.15
C ILE A 96 -2.36 -4.93 -3.37
N SER A 97 -1.35 -4.70 -4.22
CA SER A 97 -1.08 -5.60 -5.34
C SER A 97 -0.58 -6.96 -4.85
N SER A 98 -0.78 -8.01 -5.67
CA SER A 98 -0.23 -9.34 -5.40
C SER A 98 1.29 -9.35 -5.25
N ARG A 99 1.98 -8.52 -6.04
CA ARG A 99 3.44 -8.33 -5.95
C ARG A 99 3.84 -7.76 -4.59
N THR A 100 3.23 -6.64 -4.20
CA THR A 100 3.48 -5.99 -2.90
C THR A 100 3.16 -6.93 -1.74
N LYS A 101 2.11 -7.74 -1.86
CA LYS A 101 1.78 -8.78 -0.88
C LYS A 101 2.89 -9.82 -0.74
N SER A 102 3.42 -10.32 -1.87
CA SER A 102 4.55 -11.25 -1.85
C SER A 102 5.81 -10.64 -1.22
N ASP A 103 6.13 -9.39 -1.58
CA ASP A 103 7.27 -8.66 -0.98
C ASP A 103 7.06 -8.46 0.54
N LEU A 104 5.83 -8.21 0.99
CA LEU A 104 5.50 -8.10 2.42
C LEU A 104 5.63 -9.44 3.15
N ASP A 105 5.21 -10.54 2.54
CA ASP A 105 5.33 -11.87 3.14
C ASP A 105 6.81 -12.25 3.33
N GLU A 106 7.69 -11.88 2.40
CA GLU A 106 9.14 -12.04 2.54
C GLU A 106 9.71 -11.16 3.67
N LEU A 107 9.28 -9.90 3.76
CA LEU A 107 9.67 -9.00 4.84
C LEU A 107 9.24 -9.53 6.21
N LEU A 108 8.00 -10.00 6.32
CA LEU A 108 7.46 -10.57 7.56
C LEU A 108 8.24 -11.81 8.00
N LYS A 109 8.66 -12.68 7.07
CA LYS A 109 9.55 -13.81 7.39
C LYS A 109 10.89 -13.35 7.96
N SER A 110 11.46 -12.25 7.45
CA SER A 110 12.70 -11.70 8.02
C SER A 110 12.47 -11.18 9.44
N LEU A 111 11.38 -10.43 9.65
CA LEU A 111 11.04 -9.87 10.95
C LEU A 111 10.66 -10.95 11.97
N HIS A 112 10.07 -12.05 11.52
CA HIS A 112 9.78 -13.19 12.39
C HIS A 112 11.05 -13.81 12.99
N LYS A 113 12.19 -13.76 12.31
CA LYS A 113 13.48 -14.20 12.88
C LYS A 113 13.88 -13.37 14.10
N VAL A 114 13.61 -12.06 14.07
CA VAL A 114 13.86 -11.19 15.24
C VAL A 114 12.94 -11.61 16.38
N TYR A 115 11.67 -11.84 16.08
CA TYR A 115 10.69 -12.32 17.05
C TYR A 115 11.14 -13.64 17.70
N ASP A 116 11.52 -14.63 16.90
CA ASP A 116 12.00 -15.93 17.39
C ASP A 116 13.25 -15.76 18.26
N SER A 117 14.21 -14.92 17.82
CA SER A 117 15.45 -14.69 18.57
C SER A 117 15.23 -14.06 19.96
N GLU A 118 14.19 -13.23 20.11
CA GLU A 118 13.78 -12.71 21.42
C GLU A 118 13.08 -13.78 22.25
N LEU A 119 12.16 -14.53 21.64
CA LEU A 119 11.37 -15.56 22.32
C LEU A 119 12.25 -16.68 22.88
N PHE A 120 13.20 -17.17 22.07
CA PHE A 120 14.12 -18.24 22.44
C PHE A 120 15.35 -17.76 23.19
N ARG A 121 15.45 -16.44 23.45
CA ARG A 121 16.58 -15.81 24.17
C ARG A 121 17.94 -16.22 23.59
N GLU A 122 18.06 -16.12 22.27
CA GLU A 122 19.32 -16.42 21.57
C GLU A 122 20.49 -15.56 22.07
N ASP A 123 21.70 -15.86 21.63
CA ASP A 123 22.85 -15.04 22.00
C ASP A 123 22.68 -13.58 21.55
N TYR A 124 23.26 -12.66 22.31
CA TYR A 124 23.21 -11.22 22.05
C TYR A 124 23.67 -10.89 20.63
N ASP A 125 24.79 -11.45 20.19
CA ASP A 125 25.35 -11.18 18.86
C ASP A 125 24.41 -11.64 17.75
N VAL A 126 23.76 -12.79 17.92
CA VAL A 126 22.79 -13.35 16.97
C VAL A 126 21.57 -12.43 16.87
N ARG A 127 21.00 -11.99 18.01
CA ARG A 127 19.89 -11.03 18.02
C ARG A 127 20.25 -9.74 17.28
N ILE A 128 21.42 -9.16 17.56
CA ILE A 128 21.85 -7.92 16.92
C ILE A 128 21.94 -8.07 15.40
N VAL A 129 22.46 -9.20 14.90
CA VAL A 129 22.49 -9.50 13.46
C VAL A 129 21.08 -9.56 12.88
N HIS A 130 20.13 -10.22 13.55
CA HIS A 130 18.73 -10.26 13.10
C HIS A 130 18.09 -8.88 13.04
N TYR A 131 18.34 -8.01 14.02
CA TYR A 131 17.89 -6.62 14.01
C TYR A 131 18.46 -5.83 12.83
N ILE A 132 19.78 -5.89 12.63
CA ILE A 132 20.45 -5.14 11.55
C ILE A 132 19.93 -5.59 10.18
N SER A 133 19.85 -6.90 9.97
CA SER A 133 19.34 -7.49 8.74
C SER A 133 17.89 -7.07 8.48
N SER A 134 17.02 -7.16 9.48
CA SER A 134 15.60 -6.86 9.31
C SER A 134 15.33 -5.37 9.13
N ILE A 135 16.09 -4.49 9.79
CA ILE A 135 16.04 -3.04 9.54
C ILE A 135 16.44 -2.73 8.09
N TYR A 136 17.47 -3.41 7.57
CA TYR A 136 17.89 -3.26 6.18
C TYR A 136 16.78 -3.70 5.21
N GLU A 137 16.18 -4.87 5.43
CA GLU A 137 15.06 -5.37 4.61
C GLU A 137 13.85 -4.42 4.64
N CYS A 138 13.49 -3.87 5.81
CA CYS A 138 12.43 -2.85 5.89
C CYS A 138 12.74 -1.62 5.01
N ARG A 139 13.99 -1.15 5.02
CA ARG A 139 14.41 0.00 4.19
C ARG A 139 14.38 -0.32 2.71
N GLN A 140 14.82 -1.52 2.32
CA GLN A 140 14.73 -2.00 0.93
C GLN A 140 13.27 -2.09 0.47
N PHE A 141 12.39 -2.63 1.32
CA PHE A 141 10.96 -2.68 1.04
C PHE A 141 10.37 -1.28 0.85
N LEU A 142 10.68 -0.32 1.73
CA LEU A 142 10.22 1.07 1.60
C LEU A 142 10.68 1.69 0.28
N GLN A 143 11.91 1.40 -0.15
CA GLN A 143 12.42 1.88 -1.43
C GLN A 143 11.69 1.25 -2.62
N LYS A 144 11.42 -0.07 -2.60
CA LYS A 144 10.58 -0.74 -3.59
C LYS A 144 9.18 -0.12 -3.64
N LEU A 145 8.57 0.13 -2.48
CA LEU A 145 7.24 0.72 -2.36
C LEU A 145 7.20 2.15 -2.93
N GLN A 146 8.23 2.96 -2.70
CA GLN A 146 8.36 4.30 -3.28
C GLN A 146 8.44 4.26 -4.82
N ASN A 147 9.18 3.30 -5.37
CA ASN A 147 9.28 3.10 -6.81
C ASN A 147 7.94 2.65 -7.41
N ASP A 148 7.20 1.76 -6.74
CA ASP A 148 5.89 1.27 -7.18
C ASP A 148 4.81 2.37 -7.20
N ILE A 149 4.93 3.39 -6.35
CA ILE A 149 4.00 4.53 -6.31
C ILE A 149 4.45 5.66 -7.27
N GLY A 150 5.62 5.52 -7.92
CA GLY A 150 6.15 6.54 -8.85
C GLY A 150 6.72 7.78 -8.17
N TYR A 151 7.05 7.71 -6.88
CA TYR A 151 7.69 8.79 -6.13
C TYR A 151 9.22 8.78 -6.39
N GLU A 152 9.65 8.95 -7.63
CA GLU A 152 11.06 9.20 -7.91
C GLU A 152 11.47 10.57 -7.35
N LYS A 153 12.16 10.58 -6.21
CA LYS A 153 13.03 11.71 -5.87
C LYS A 153 14.12 11.78 -6.94
N LYS A 154 14.03 12.77 -7.84
CA LYS A 154 15.23 13.28 -8.53
C LYS A 154 16.34 13.44 -7.47
N PRO A 155 17.53 12.89 -7.68
CA PRO A 155 18.62 13.05 -6.71
C PRO A 155 18.94 14.54 -6.55
N LEU A 156 18.68 15.10 -5.38
CA LEU A 156 19.12 16.43 -4.96
C LEU A 156 20.62 16.41 -4.63
N ILE A 157 21.47 15.94 -5.54
CA ILE A 157 22.92 16.17 -5.47
C ILE A 157 23.47 16.39 -6.88
N THR A 158 23.27 17.60 -7.39
CA THR A 158 24.28 18.26 -8.23
C THR A 158 24.64 19.58 -7.57
N ARG A 159 25.31 19.52 -6.42
CA ARG A 159 26.25 20.59 -6.09
C ARG A 159 27.46 20.36 -6.98
N LYS A 160 27.50 21.04 -8.13
CA LYS A 160 28.76 21.32 -8.81
C LYS A 160 29.63 22.07 -7.80
N ILE A 161 30.65 21.41 -7.28
CA ILE A 161 31.78 22.09 -6.67
C ILE A 161 32.48 22.80 -7.82
N LYS A 162 32.49 24.13 -7.76
CA LYS A 162 33.32 25.00 -8.60
C LYS A 162 34.69 25.10 -7.96
#